data_AF-A0A4Y2H2P8-F1
#
_entry.id   AF-A0A4Y2H2P8-F1
#
_cell.length_a   1.000
_cell.length_b   1.000
_cell.length_c   1.000
_cell.angle_alpha   90.00
_cell.angle_beta   90.00
_cell.angle_gamma   90.00
#
_symmetry.space_group_name_H-M   'P 1'
#
loop_
_entity.id
_entity.type
_entity.pdbx_description
1 polymer ?
#
loop_
_entity_poly.entity_id
_entity_poly.type
_entity_poly.pdbx_seq_one_letter_code
_entity_poly.pdbx_strand_id
1 'polypeptide(L)'
;MEFYAFRIMIRTESSNHILLYRELFHQYILDMYAKIESERLFYIKLNQQKLRVEEYIHQSDATTNDGNVIDIGRMVILPATYIGSARHMQEYALYAMTYVRSYVLRTPRPIYRIHVQYNMV
;
A
#
# COMPACT_ATOMS: atom_id res chain seq x y z
N MET A 1 18.56 -6.66 7.16
CA MET A 1 18.82 -6.19 5.78
C MET A 1 20.31 -6.16 5.46
N GLU A 2 21.16 -5.67 6.37
CA GLU A 2 22.63 -5.62 6.21
C GLU A 2 23.28 -6.91 5.70
N PHE A 3 22.89 -8.08 6.23
CA PHE A 3 23.43 -9.37 5.80
C PHE A 3 23.13 -9.70 4.32
N TYR A 4 21.91 -9.42 3.85
CA TYR A 4 21.51 -9.68 2.47
C TYR A 4 22.09 -8.64 1.52
N ALA A 5 22.18 -7.37 1.95
CA ALA A 5 22.84 -6.31 1.21
C ALA A 5 24.32 -6.64 0.97
N PHE A 6 25.03 -7.11 2.01
CA PHE A 6 26.42 -7.56 1.91
C PHE A 6 26.61 -8.67 0.87
N ARG A 7 25.64 -9.60 0.75
CA ARG A 7 25.68 -10.73 -0.19
C ARG A 7 25.44 -10.34 -1.65
N ILE A 8 24.78 -9.20 -1.90
CA ILE A 8 24.43 -8.70 -3.24
C ILE A 8 25.43 -7.62 -3.72
N MET A 9 26.17 -7.01 -2.79
CA MET A 9 27.17 -5.99 -3.10
C MET A 9 28.24 -6.47 -4.10
N ILE A 10 28.40 -5.73 -5.20
CA ILE A 10 29.43 -5.98 -6.23
C ILE A 10 30.81 -5.66 -5.64
N ARG A 11 31.75 -6.59 -5.77
CA ARG A 11 33.15 -6.42 -5.33
C ARG A 11 34.08 -6.80 -6.47
N THR A 12 35.13 -6.01 -6.66
CA THR A 12 36.16 -6.24 -7.69
C THR A 12 37.12 -7.37 -7.31
N GLU A 13 37.37 -7.57 -6.02
CA GLU A 13 38.35 -8.54 -5.50
C GLU A 13 37.82 -9.98 -5.36
N SER A 14 36.51 -10.19 -5.54
CA SER A 14 35.87 -11.50 -5.34
C SER A 14 34.77 -11.75 -6.35
N SER A 15 34.77 -12.92 -7.00
CA SER A 15 33.71 -13.31 -7.92
C SER A 15 32.39 -13.55 -7.16
N ASN A 16 31.41 -12.69 -7.41
CA ASN A 16 30.06 -12.83 -6.89
C ASN A 16 29.28 -13.83 -7.74
N HIS A 17 29.46 -15.12 -7.47
CA HIS A 17 28.80 -16.22 -8.17
C HIS A 17 27.27 -16.05 -8.22
N ILE A 18 26.67 -15.53 -7.13
CA ILE A 18 25.22 -15.27 -7.05
C ILE A 18 24.76 -14.26 -8.12
N LEU A 19 25.60 -13.27 -8.49
CA LEU A 19 25.28 -12.26 -9.50
C LEU A 19 25.51 -12.76 -10.94
N LEU A 20 26.32 -13.82 -11.11
CA LEU A 20 26.67 -14.37 -12.41
C LEU A 20 25.55 -15.24 -13.00
N TYR A 21 24.70 -15.83 -12.16
CA TYR A 21 23.60 -16.68 -12.59
C TYR A 21 22.30 -15.88 -12.67
N ARG A 22 21.85 -15.55 -13.90
CA ARG A 22 20.63 -14.74 -14.14
C ARG A 22 19.41 -15.25 -13.39
N GLU A 23 18.89 -16.43 -13.72
CA GLU A 23 17.61 -16.90 -13.16
C GLU A 23 17.72 -17.21 -11.66
N LEU A 24 18.82 -17.84 -11.25
CA LEU A 24 19.10 -18.13 -9.84
C LEU A 24 19.20 -16.85 -8.99
N PHE A 25 19.71 -15.76 -9.55
CA PHE A 25 19.78 -14.47 -8.86
C PHE A 25 18.39 -13.91 -8.56
N HIS A 26 17.48 -13.96 -9.54
CA HIS A 26 16.11 -13.50 -9.35
C HIS A 26 15.39 -14.33 -8.30
N GLN A 27 15.54 -15.66 -8.35
CA GLN A 27 14.97 -16.56 -7.34
C GLN A 27 15.54 -16.25 -5.94
N TYR A 28 16.85 -16.04 -5.84
CA TYR A 28 17.49 -15.68 -4.57
C TYR A 28 16.93 -14.37 -4.00
N ILE A 29 16.76 -13.33 -4.82
CA ILE A 29 16.17 -12.05 -4.37
C ILE A 29 14.74 -12.26 -3.86
N LEU A 30 13.92 -12.98 -4.63
CA LEU A 30 12.52 -13.22 -4.29
C LEU A 30 12.39 -14.03 -3.00
N ASP A 31 13.20 -15.06 -2.81
CA ASP A 31 13.22 -15.86 -1.59
C ASP A 31 13.65 -15.02 -0.38
N MET A 32 14.64 -14.14 -0.53
CA MET A 32 15.06 -13.27 0.58
C MET A 32 13.95 -12.26 0.91
N TYR A 33 13.32 -11.66 -0.09
CA TYR A 33 12.19 -10.76 0.09
C TYR A 33 11.02 -11.45 0.82
N ALA A 34 10.64 -12.65 0.39
CA ALA A 34 9.57 -13.42 1.01
C ALA A 34 9.87 -13.75 2.48
N LYS A 35 11.13 -14.10 2.82
CA LYS A 35 11.55 -14.31 4.22
C LYS A 35 11.41 -13.05 5.06
N ILE A 36 11.88 -11.92 4.56
CA ILE A 36 11.80 -10.64 5.27
C ILE A 36 10.34 -10.22 5.47
N GLU A 37 9.50 -10.34 4.45
CA GLU A 37 8.08 -10.02 4.55
C GLU A 37 7.34 -10.96 5.50
N SER A 38 7.68 -12.25 5.51
CA SER A 38 7.10 -13.23 6.45
C SER A 38 7.40 -12.87 7.90
N GLU A 39 8.66 -12.52 8.22
CA GLU A 39 9.06 -12.04 9.55
C GLU A 39 8.36 -10.73 9.91
N ARG A 40 8.20 -9.82 8.94
CA ARG A 40 7.51 -8.54 9.16
C ARG A 40 6.02 -8.74 9.47
N LEU A 41 5.35 -9.63 8.74
CA LEU A 41 3.96 -10.01 9.00
C LEU A 41 3.82 -10.72 10.35
N PHE A 42 4.78 -11.58 10.71
CA PHE A 42 4.82 -12.23 12.01
C PHE A 42 4.98 -11.23 13.15
N TYR A 43 5.87 -10.24 12.99
CA TYR A 43 6.01 -9.14 13.94
C TYR A 43 4.71 -8.35 14.10
N ILE A 44 4.02 -8.02 12.99
CA ILE A 44 2.73 -7.32 13.02
C ILE A 44 1.69 -8.16 13.77
N LYS A 45 1.63 -9.47 13.53
CA LYS A 45 0.71 -10.40 14.19
C LYS A 45 0.95 -10.48 15.70
N LEU A 46 2.20 -10.51 16.15
CA LEU A 46 2.55 -10.61 17.57
C LEU A 46 2.40 -9.28 18.31
N ASN A 47 2.70 -8.15 17.66
CA ASN A 47 2.75 -6.84 18.31
C ASN A 47 1.48 -6.01 18.11
N GLN A 48 0.34 -6.62 17.75
CA GLN A 48 -0.92 -5.92 17.52
C GLN A 48 -1.30 -4.98 18.68
N GLN A 49 -1.17 -5.42 19.94
CA GLN A 49 -1.50 -4.57 21.11
C GLN A 49 -0.61 -3.32 21.20
N LYS A 50 0.69 -3.45 20.86
CA LYS A 50 1.64 -2.34 20.88
C LYS A 50 1.42 -1.37 19.70
N LEU A 51 0.85 -1.85 18.60
CA LEU A 51 0.59 -1.08 17.38
C LEU A 51 -0.68 -0.22 17.44
N ARG A 52 -1.22 0.08 18.63
CA ARG A 52 -2.49 0.82 18.83
C ARG A 52 -3.65 0.26 18.01
N VAL A 53 -3.72 -1.07 17.93
CA VAL A 53 -4.78 -1.75 17.17
C VAL A 53 -6.16 -1.49 17.76
N GLU A 54 -6.26 -1.12 19.03
CA GLU A 54 -7.52 -0.67 19.64
C GLU A 54 -8.12 0.50 18.84
N GLU A 55 -7.38 1.60 18.62
CA GLU A 55 -7.83 2.77 17.84
C GLU A 55 -8.37 2.38 16.45
N TYR A 56 -7.76 1.35 15.88
CA TYR A 56 -8.07 0.77 14.58
C TYR A 56 -9.27 -0.19 14.57
N ILE A 57 -9.56 -0.87 15.69
CA ILE A 57 -10.73 -1.74 15.85
C ILE A 57 -12.00 -0.88 15.84
N HIS A 58 -12.07 0.23 16.58
CA HIS A 58 -13.28 1.07 16.61
C HIS A 58 -13.63 1.66 15.22
N GLN A 59 -12.61 2.00 14.43
CA GLN A 59 -12.80 2.50 13.06
C GLN A 59 -13.28 1.40 12.09
N SER A 60 -12.83 0.16 12.32
CA SER A 60 -13.29 -1.01 11.57
C SER A 60 -14.71 -1.44 11.99
N ASP A 61 -15.01 -1.42 13.28
CA ASP A 61 -16.32 -1.78 13.83
C ASP A 61 -17.42 -0.82 13.36
N ALA A 62 -17.09 0.48 13.23
CA ALA A 62 -17.99 1.47 12.61
C ALA A 62 -18.36 1.15 11.15
N THR A 63 -17.56 0.31 10.48
CA THR A 63 -17.76 -0.11 9.08
C THR A 63 -18.34 -1.53 8.95
N THR A 64 -18.24 -2.38 9.98
CA THR A 64 -18.45 -3.85 9.89
C THR A 64 -19.60 -4.37 10.76
N ASN A 65 -20.62 -3.56 11.02
CA ASN A 65 -21.70 -3.88 11.96
C ASN A 65 -22.76 -4.88 11.43
N ASP A 66 -22.39 -5.91 10.65
CA ASP A 66 -23.39 -6.82 10.05
C ASP A 66 -22.95 -8.30 9.90
N GLY A 67 -22.20 -8.86 10.85
CA GLY A 67 -22.00 -10.32 10.82
C GLY A 67 -21.16 -10.93 11.94
N ASN A 68 -21.80 -11.81 12.71
CA ASN A 68 -21.27 -12.80 13.67
C ASN A 68 -19.73 -12.85 13.82
N VAL A 69 -19.26 -12.24 14.90
CA VAL A 69 -17.84 -12.08 15.28
C VAL A 69 -17.20 -13.35 15.86
N ILE A 70 -17.94 -14.46 15.95
CA ILE A 70 -17.54 -15.62 16.76
C ILE A 70 -16.66 -16.63 15.99
N ASP A 71 -16.67 -16.62 14.66
CA ASP A 71 -15.99 -17.64 13.83
C ASP A 71 -14.80 -17.10 13.00
N ILE A 72 -14.51 -15.81 13.11
CA ILE A 72 -13.41 -15.17 12.40
C ILE A 72 -12.19 -15.26 13.31
N GLY A 73 -11.31 -16.24 13.06
CA GLY A 73 -10.04 -16.38 13.77
C GLY A 73 -9.31 -15.03 13.94
N ARG A 74 -8.51 -14.89 15.00
CA ARG A 74 -7.91 -13.62 15.47
C ARG A 74 -7.59 -12.64 14.32
N MET A 75 -8.44 -11.62 14.17
CA MET A 75 -8.32 -10.59 13.14
C MET A 75 -7.02 -9.80 13.36
N VAL A 76 -6.07 -9.91 12.43
CA VAL A 76 -4.83 -9.13 12.45
C VAL A 76 -5.02 -7.95 11.53
N ILE A 77 -5.01 -6.74 12.07
CA ILE A 77 -5.15 -5.52 11.27
C ILE A 77 -3.78 -5.18 10.71
N LEU A 78 -3.70 -5.09 9.38
CA LEU A 78 -2.51 -4.64 8.67
C LEU A 78 -2.44 -3.11 8.68
N PRO A 79 -1.27 -2.52 8.98
CA PRO A 79 -1.06 -1.08 8.85
C PRO A 79 -1.22 -0.61 7.40
N ALA A 80 -1.60 0.65 7.19
CA ALA A 80 -1.72 1.25 5.84
C ALA A 80 -0.37 1.32 5.09
N THR A 81 0.75 1.25 5.81
CA THR A 81 2.09 1.14 5.24
C THR A 81 2.34 -0.19 4.52
N TYR A 82 1.50 -1.20 4.73
CA TYR A 82 1.58 -2.48 4.02
C TYR A 82 0.89 -2.35 2.66
N ILE A 83 1.69 -2.44 1.59
CA ILE A 83 1.22 -2.34 0.20
C ILE A 83 0.25 -3.50 -0.08
N GLY A 84 -0.93 -3.17 -0.57
CA GLY A 84 -1.99 -4.14 -0.84
C GLY A 84 -2.86 -4.48 0.38
N SER A 85 -2.64 -3.86 1.55
CA SER A 85 -3.64 -3.91 2.63
C SER A 85 -4.91 -3.16 2.22
N ALA A 86 -6.06 -3.55 2.79
CA ALA A 86 -7.32 -2.84 2.58
C ALA A 86 -7.20 -1.34 2.87
N ARG A 87 -6.41 -0.99 3.91
CA ARG A 87 -6.16 0.41 4.30
C ARG A 87 -5.28 1.15 3.31
N HIS A 88 -4.23 0.52 2.81
CA HIS A 88 -3.39 1.10 1.77
C HIS A 88 -4.22 1.47 0.54
N MET A 89 -5.14 0.59 0.13
CA MET A 89 -6.04 0.85 -1.00
C MET A 89 -7.03 1.98 -0.71
N GLN A 90 -7.60 2.02 0.50
CA GLN A 90 -8.50 3.10 0.94
C GLN A 90 -7.79 4.46 0.97
N GLU A 91 -6.60 4.54 1.56
CA GLU A 91 -5.79 5.76 1.56
C GLU A 91 -5.47 6.19 0.13
N TYR A 92 -5.06 5.27 -0.74
CA TYR A 92 -4.77 5.58 -2.14
C TYR A 92 -5.99 6.13 -2.88
N ALA A 93 -7.17 5.55 -2.65
CA ALA A 93 -8.42 6.06 -3.21
C ALA A 93 -8.76 7.46 -2.69
N LEU A 94 -8.60 7.71 -1.40
CA LEU A 94 -8.80 9.05 -0.80
C LEU A 94 -7.80 10.06 -1.37
N TYR A 95 -6.53 9.69 -1.49
CA TYR A 95 -5.51 10.54 -2.11
C TYR A 95 -5.87 10.88 -3.56
N ALA A 96 -6.31 9.91 -4.37
CA ALA A 96 -6.76 10.15 -5.72
C ALA A 96 -7.96 11.12 -5.77
N MET A 97 -8.95 10.94 -4.88
CA MET A 97 -10.12 11.84 -4.80
C MET A 97 -9.74 13.26 -4.38
N THR A 98 -8.86 13.40 -3.39
CA THR A 98 -8.37 14.73 -2.95
C THR A 98 -7.57 15.42 -4.04
N TYR A 99 -6.76 14.68 -4.79
CA TYR A 99 -6.06 15.17 -5.95
C TYR A 99 -7.05 15.69 -6.99
N VAL A 100 -8.01 14.87 -7.45
CA VAL A 100 -9.05 15.31 -8.41
C VAL A 100 -9.79 16.55 -7.92
N ARG A 101 -10.22 16.59 -6.65
CA ARG A 101 -10.89 17.74 -6.05
C ARG A 101 -10.02 19.01 -6.09
N SER A 102 -8.73 18.89 -5.78
CA SER A 102 -7.81 20.02 -5.79
C SER A 102 -7.60 20.59 -7.19
N TYR A 103 -7.54 19.76 -8.23
CA TYR A 103 -7.40 20.21 -9.62
C TYR A 103 -8.69 20.82 -10.16
N VAL A 104 -9.85 20.20 -9.87
CA VAL A 104 -11.17 20.69 -10.32
C VAL A 104 -11.55 22.02 -9.68
N LEU A 105 -11.10 22.29 -8.44
CA LEU A 105 -11.34 23.56 -7.76
C LEU A 105 -10.31 24.65 -8.12
N ARG A 106 -9.17 24.29 -8.71
CA ARG A 106 -8.09 25.22 -9.08
C ARG A 106 -8.18 25.71 -10.53
N THR A 107 -8.96 25.06 -11.38
CA THR A 107 -9.29 25.57 -12.71
C THR A 107 -10.54 26.47 -12.64
N PRO A 108 -10.45 27.78 -12.91
CA PRO A 108 -11.65 28.58 -13.10
C PRO A 108 -12.35 28.07 -14.36
N ARG A 109 -13.57 27.54 -14.22
CA ARG A 109 -14.42 27.13 -15.35
C ARG A 109 -14.61 28.34 -16.29
N PRO A 110 -14.22 28.30 -17.58
CA PRO A 110 -14.65 29.32 -18.52
C PRO A 110 -16.14 29.13 -18.78
N ILE A 111 -16.96 30.05 -18.27
CA ILE A 111 -18.39 30.13 -18.57
C ILE A 111 -18.51 30.60 -20.02
N TYR A 112 -18.62 29.68 -20.97
CA TYR A 112 -19.03 30.03 -22.33
C TYR A 112 -20.52 30.39 -22.31
N ARG A 113 -20.80 31.68 -22.15
CA ARG A 113 -22.12 32.27 -22.37
C ARG A 113 -22.43 32.16 -23.87
N ILE A 114 -23.22 31.15 -24.24
CA ILE A 114 -23.73 30.98 -25.61
C ILE A 114 -24.75 32.11 -25.85
N HIS A 115 -24.32 33.18 -26.52
CA HIS A 115 -25.25 34.15 -27.10
C HIS A 115 -25.88 33.50 -28.34
N VAL A 116 -27.04 32.88 -28.15
CA VAL A 116 -27.92 32.51 -29.26
C VAL A 116 -28.57 33.81 -29.76
N GLN A 117 -28.01 34.41 -30.81
CA GLN A 117 -28.75 35.38 -31.62
C GLN A 117 -29.77 34.60 -32.45
N TYR A 118 -31.01 34.58 -32.01
CA TYR A 118 -32.16 34.27 -32.86
C TYR A 118 -32.37 35.45 -33.82
N ASN A 119 -31.97 35.30 -35.08
CA ASN A 119 -32.53 36.11 -36.15
C ASN A 119 -33.88 35.51 -36.53
N MET A 120 -34.96 36.21 -36.17
CA MET A 120 -36.30 35.97 -36.70
C MET A 120 -36.77 37.27 -37.36
N VAL A 121 -36.83 37.22 -38.70
CA VAL A 121 -37.43 38.16 -39.67
C VAL A 121 -36.80 39.55 -39.79
#